data_AF-A0A932UIN8-F1
#
_entry.id   AF-A0A932UIN8-F1
#
_cell.length_a   1.000
_cell.length_b   1.000
_cell.length_c   1.000
_cell.angle_alpha   90.00
_cell.angle_beta   90.00
_cell.angle_gamma   90.00
#
_symmetry.space_group_name_H-M   'P 1'
#
loop_
_entity.id
_entity.type
_entity.pdbx_description
1 polymer ?
#
loop_
_entity_poly.entity_id
_entity_poly.type
_entity_poly.pdbx_seq_one_letter_code
_entity_poly.pdbx_strand_id
1 'polypeptide(L)'
;MRWHRKLRELLPDVSVPSVEGELADPTQADDVYEAFGTLLKEKTRDRTKFSLVFEENCNYGFRRNLWGMKSLGITSAIIGVVGIVVVILLNTQVRQATTPPVAYVAGSFNALLLIVWTAVVTPTWVKTAADAYAVRLLASSDHL
;
A
#
# COMPACT_ATOMS: atom_id res chain seq x y z
N MET A 1 -0.30 19.93 -17.51
CA MET A 1 0.34 21.23 -17.86
C MET A 1 1.59 21.58 -17.04
N ARG A 2 1.57 21.66 -15.70
CA ARG A 2 2.79 21.95 -14.89
C ARG A 2 3.87 20.88 -15.04
N TRP A 3 3.53 19.61 -14.83
CA TRP A 3 4.49 18.50 -14.90
C TRP A 3 4.95 18.18 -16.32
N HIS A 4 4.11 18.36 -17.35
CA HIS A 4 4.54 18.30 -18.76
C HIS A 4 5.63 19.32 -19.11
N ARG A 5 5.62 20.49 -18.46
CA ARG A 5 6.71 21.47 -18.61
C ARG A 5 8.00 20.94 -17.98
N LYS A 6 7.92 20.43 -16.74
CA LYS A 6 9.06 19.83 -16.05
C LYS A 6 9.62 18.59 -16.76
N LEU A 7 8.76 17.79 -17.38
CA LEU A 7 9.16 16.66 -18.20
C LEU A 7 10.00 17.13 -19.40
N ARG A 8 9.57 18.19 -20.11
CA ARG A 8 10.38 18.82 -21.18
C ARG A 8 11.72 19.37 -20.68
N GLU A 9 11.75 19.97 -19.49
CA GLU A 9 12.98 20.54 -18.91
C GLU A 9 13.99 19.44 -18.52
N LEU A 10 13.51 18.34 -17.93
CA LEU A 10 14.36 17.26 -17.39
C LEU A 10 14.69 16.17 -18.42
N LEU A 11 13.90 16.03 -19.48
CA LEU A 11 14.09 15.11 -20.60
C LEU A 11 13.91 15.86 -21.94
N PRO A 12 14.87 16.71 -22.34
CA PRO A 12 14.75 17.52 -23.55
C PRO A 12 14.72 16.69 -24.84
N ASP A 13 15.34 15.50 -24.81
CA ASP A 13 15.44 14.60 -25.97
C ASP A 13 14.20 13.69 -26.14
N VAL A 14 13.22 13.77 -25.23
CA VAL A 14 11.99 12.96 -25.27
C VAL A 14 10.82 13.81 -25.70
N SER A 15 10.10 13.36 -26.74
CA SER A 15 8.87 14.02 -27.17
C SER A 15 7.77 13.83 -26.13
N VAL A 16 7.36 14.92 -25.49
CA VAL A 16 6.29 14.88 -24.50
C VAL A 16 4.96 14.67 -25.20
N PRO A 17 4.17 13.63 -24.83
CA PRO A 17 2.89 13.35 -25.47
C PRO A 17 1.95 14.57 -25.43
N SER A 18 1.32 14.89 -26.57
CA SER A 18 0.17 15.80 -26.59
C SER A 18 -1.10 15.03 -26.23
N VAL A 19 -2.19 15.74 -25.92
CA VAL A 19 -3.48 15.09 -25.65
C VAL A 19 -3.96 14.26 -26.85
N GLU A 20 -3.78 14.75 -28.09
CA GLU A 20 -4.10 13.94 -29.27
C GLU A 20 -3.14 12.75 -29.44
N GLY A 21 -1.85 12.93 -29.11
CA GLY A 21 -0.84 11.87 -29.16
C GLY A 21 -1.10 10.75 -28.16
N GLU A 22 -1.49 11.07 -26.92
CA GLU A 22 -1.89 10.09 -25.90
C GLU A 22 -3.10 9.27 -26.33
N LEU A 23 -4.06 9.88 -27.03
CA LEU A 23 -5.24 9.18 -27.54
C LEU A 23 -4.92 8.30 -28.76
N ALA A 24 -3.96 8.73 -29.59
CA ALA A 24 -3.54 8.02 -30.78
C ALA A 24 -2.63 6.82 -30.46
N ASP A 25 -1.72 6.97 -29.50
CA ASP A 25 -0.82 5.92 -29.02
C ASP A 25 -0.63 5.98 -27.49
N PRO A 26 -1.56 5.40 -26.71
CA PRO A 26 -1.48 5.38 -25.25
C PRO A 26 -0.24 4.65 -24.72
N THR A 27 0.20 3.60 -25.43
CA THR A 27 1.34 2.78 -25.00
C THR A 27 2.64 3.57 -25.08
N GLN A 28 2.86 4.30 -26.17
CA GLN A 28 4.02 5.18 -26.28
C GLN A 28 4.00 6.30 -25.21
N ALA A 29 2.83 6.83 -24.87
CA ALA A 29 2.72 7.83 -23.82
C ALA A 29 3.08 7.25 -22.43
N ASP A 30 2.62 6.04 -22.12
CA ASP A 30 2.94 5.33 -20.90
C ASP A 30 4.46 5.11 -20.76
N ASP A 31 5.15 4.71 -21.83
CA ASP A 31 6.61 4.54 -21.84
C ASP A 31 7.35 5.84 -21.46
N VAL A 32 6.89 6.98 -21.99
CA VAL A 32 7.47 8.30 -21.65
C VAL A 32 7.22 8.65 -20.18
N TYR A 33 6.02 8.39 -19.66
CA TYR A 33 5.70 8.65 -18.26
C TYR A 33 6.44 7.72 -17.30
N GLU A 34 6.66 6.46 -17.67
CA GLU A 34 7.47 5.53 -16.91
C GLU A 34 8.94 5.96 -16.86
N ALA A 35 9.49 6.39 -18.00
CA ALA A 35 10.85 6.94 -18.07
C ALA A 35 11.00 8.17 -17.17
N PHE A 36 10.03 9.09 -17.20
CA PHE A 36 10.03 10.27 -16.33
C PHE A 36 9.95 9.90 -14.85
N GLY A 37 9.03 9.00 -14.47
CA GLY A 37 8.92 8.51 -13.11
C GLY A 37 10.22 7.85 -12.63
N THR A 38 10.90 7.10 -13.50
CA THR A 38 12.19 6.48 -13.20
C THR A 38 13.28 7.52 -12.97
N LEU A 39 13.40 8.53 -13.84
CA LEU A 39 14.32 9.64 -13.65
C LEU A 39 14.08 10.35 -12.30
N LEU A 40 12.83 10.66 -11.97
CA LEU A 40 12.50 11.32 -10.71
C LEU A 40 12.92 10.48 -9.51
N LYS A 41 12.63 9.17 -9.50
CA LYS A 41 13.06 8.25 -8.42
C LYS A 41 14.57 8.27 -8.23
N GLU A 42 15.34 8.34 -9.31
CA GLU A 42 16.80 8.41 -9.24
C GLU A 42 17.30 9.75 -8.72
N LYS A 43 16.72 10.85 -9.20
CA LYS A 43 17.06 12.22 -8.81
C LYS A 43 16.63 12.56 -7.37
N THR A 44 15.69 11.80 -6.80
CA THR A 44 15.23 11.99 -5.41
C THR A 44 15.70 10.90 -4.43
N ARG A 45 16.83 10.24 -4.70
CA ARG A 45 17.39 9.22 -3.78
C ARG A 45 17.87 9.76 -2.44
N ASP A 46 18.27 11.03 -2.39
CA ASP A 46 18.70 11.66 -1.15
C ASP A 46 17.52 11.82 -0.19
N ARG A 47 17.47 10.96 0.83
CA ARG A 47 16.40 10.89 1.82
C ARG A 47 16.39 12.07 2.78
N THR A 48 17.49 12.83 2.88
CA THR A 48 17.55 14.03 3.71
C THR A 48 16.95 15.21 2.95
N LYS A 49 17.31 15.37 1.67
CA LYS A 49 16.76 16.42 0.79
C LYS A 49 15.30 16.14 0.40
N PHE A 50 14.93 14.88 0.20
CA PHE A 50 13.59 14.46 -0.25
C PHE A 50 12.88 13.56 0.78
N SER A 51 12.97 13.91 2.06
CA SER A 51 12.42 13.14 3.19
C SER A 51 10.94 12.78 3.03
N LEU A 52 10.12 13.73 2.58
CA LEU A 52 8.69 13.52 2.37
C LEU A 52 8.38 12.53 1.22
N VAL A 53 9.20 12.50 0.15
CA VAL A 53 9.04 11.49 -0.92
C VAL A 53 9.36 10.11 -0.37
N PHE A 54 10.40 10.01 0.46
CA PHE A 54 10.79 8.77 1.11
C PHE A 54 9.73 8.27 2.09
N GLU A 55 9.16 9.15 2.91
CA GLU A 55 8.09 8.81 3.86
C GLU A 55 6.85 8.24 3.15
N GLU A 56 6.39 8.89 2.08
CA GLU A 56 5.25 8.38 1.30
C GLU A 56 5.55 7.06 0.61
N ASN A 57 6.78 6.86 0.13
CA ASN A 57 7.20 5.57 -0.42
C ASN A 57 7.17 4.45 0.65
N CYS A 58 7.60 4.75 1.88
CA CYS A 58 7.52 3.82 3.01
C CYS A 58 6.07 3.49 3.37
N ASN A 59 5.20 4.50 3.45
CA ASN A 59 3.77 4.32 3.72
C ASN A 59 3.11 3.46 2.62
N TYR A 60 3.34 3.79 1.35
CA TYR A 60 2.86 2.98 0.22
C TYR A 60 3.36 1.53 0.31
N GLY A 61 4.67 1.34 0.54
CA GLY A 61 5.28 0.01 0.70
C GLY A 61 4.66 -0.79 1.83
N PHE A 62 4.42 -0.17 3.00
CA PHE A 62 3.75 -0.80 4.13
C PHE A 62 2.34 -1.29 3.77
N ARG A 63 1.51 -0.43 3.15
CA ARG A 63 0.14 -0.79 2.78
C ARG A 63 0.10 -1.88 1.71
N ARG A 64 0.96 -1.78 0.70
CA ARG A 64 1.07 -2.78 -0.38
C ARG A 64 1.52 -4.13 0.18
N ASN A 65 2.49 -4.15 1.10
CA ASN A 65 2.97 -5.37 1.73
C ASN A 65 1.88 -6.02 2.57
N LEU A 66 1.14 -5.24 3.38
CA LEU A 66 -0.01 -5.75 4.10
C LEU A 66 -1.04 -6.34 3.13
N TRP A 67 -1.42 -5.63 2.07
CA TRP A 67 -2.36 -6.16 1.08
C TRP A 67 -1.87 -7.48 0.45
N GLY A 68 -0.58 -7.60 0.13
CA GLY A 68 0.02 -8.85 -0.34
C GLY A 68 -0.03 -10.00 0.68
N MET A 69 -0.02 -9.68 1.97
CA MET A 69 -0.15 -10.64 3.07
C MET A 69 -1.60 -10.87 3.52
N LYS A 70 -2.60 -10.25 2.86
CA LYS A 70 -4.00 -10.29 3.31
C LYS A 70 -4.53 -11.72 3.48
N SER A 71 -4.24 -12.61 2.54
CA SER A 71 -4.67 -14.02 2.62
C SER A 71 -4.10 -14.73 3.85
N LEU A 72 -2.80 -14.57 4.11
CA LEU A 72 -2.14 -15.13 5.29
C LEU A 72 -2.68 -14.53 6.59
N GLY A 73 -2.93 -13.22 6.61
CA GLY A 73 -3.50 -12.51 7.75
C GLY A 73 -4.92 -12.96 8.11
N ILE A 74 -5.78 -13.13 7.09
CA ILE A 74 -7.13 -13.68 7.29
C ILE A 74 -7.06 -15.13 7.77
N THR A 75 -6.23 -15.95 7.13
CA THR A 75 -6.11 -17.38 7.46
C THR A 75 -5.64 -17.58 8.91
N SER A 76 -4.62 -16.83 9.34
CA SER A 76 -4.11 -16.93 10.71
C SER A 76 -5.14 -16.45 11.74
N ALA A 77 -5.87 -15.36 11.46
CA ALA A 77 -6.94 -14.88 12.33
C ALA A 77 -8.09 -15.90 12.45
N ILE A 78 -8.51 -16.55 11.35
CA ILE A 78 -9.53 -17.61 11.36
C ILE A 78 -9.06 -18.80 12.21
N ILE A 79 -7.82 -19.27 12.00
CA ILE A 79 -7.25 -20.36 12.81
C ILE A 79 -7.28 -20.00 14.30
N GLY A 80 -6.91 -18.76 14.65
CA GLY A 80 -6.95 -18.26 16.03
C GLY A 80 -8.36 -18.26 16.62
N VAL A 81 -9.35 -17.74 15.90
CA VAL A 81 -10.76 -17.73 16.34
C VAL A 81 -11.28 -19.16 16.52
N VAL A 82 -11.09 -20.03 15.52
CA VAL A 82 -11.56 -21.42 15.56
C VAL A 82 -10.89 -22.19 16.71
N GLY A 83 -9.57 -22.03 16.89
CA GLY A 83 -8.84 -22.67 17.98
C GLY A 83 -9.40 -22.30 19.36
N ILE A 84 -9.74 -21.03 19.55
CA ILE A 84 -10.31 -20.54 20.81
C ILE A 84 -11.73 -21.06 21.03
N VAL A 85 -12.55 -21.07 19.98
CA VAL A 85 -13.91 -21.67 20.05
C VAL A 85 -13.83 -23.14 20.43
N VAL A 86 -12.92 -23.91 19.81
CA VAL A 86 -12.72 -25.33 20.15
C VAL A 86 -12.30 -25.49 21.62
N VAL A 87 -11.37 -24.67 22.11
CA VAL A 87 -10.93 -24.72 23.52
C VAL A 87 -12.10 -24.42 24.48
N ILE A 88 -12.93 -23.43 24.17
CA ILE A 88 -14.12 -23.11 24.99
C ILE A 88 -15.08 -24.29 25.00
N LEU A 89 -15.41 -24.86 23.83
CA LEU A 89 -16.33 -25.99 23.72
C LEU A 89 -15.82 -27.22 24.48
N LEU A 90 -14.54 -27.57 24.33
CA LEU A 90 -13.93 -28.70 25.04
C LEU A 90 -13.93 -28.48 26.57
N ASN A 91 -13.63 -27.27 27.03
CA ASN A 91 -13.72 -26.96 28.46
C ASN A 91 -15.16 -27.07 28.96
N THR A 92 -16.16 -26.65 28.19
CA THR A 92 -17.57 -26.80 28.62
C THR A 92 -18.07 -28.25 28.62
N GLN A 93 -17.55 -29.10 27.71
CA GLN A 93 -18.01 -30.48 27.51
C GLN A 93 -17.29 -31.49 28.41
N VAL A 94 -15.98 -31.33 28.62
CA VAL A 94 -15.12 -32.40 29.17
C VAL A 94 -14.87 -32.24 30.67
N ARG A 95 -14.93 -31.04 31.25
CA ARG A 95 -14.66 -30.81 32.70
C ARG A 95 -15.39 -29.58 33.23
N GLN A 96 -15.72 -29.53 34.52
CA GLN A 96 -16.22 -28.32 35.22
C GLN A 96 -15.16 -27.21 35.35
N ALA A 97 -14.33 -27.00 34.32
CA ALA A 97 -13.22 -26.06 34.32
C ALA A 97 -13.64 -24.74 33.67
N THR A 98 -13.47 -23.65 34.40
CA THR A 98 -13.71 -22.30 33.91
C THR A 98 -12.68 -21.95 32.83
N THR A 99 -13.13 -21.50 31.66
CA THR A 99 -12.21 -21.01 30.62
C THR A 99 -11.45 -19.80 31.16
N PRO A 100 -10.11 -19.76 31.06
CA PRO A 100 -9.33 -18.66 31.58
C PRO A 100 -9.64 -17.36 30.82
N PRO A 101 -9.71 -16.19 31.49
CA PRO A 101 -10.04 -14.91 30.87
C PRO A 101 -9.20 -14.56 29.64
N VAL A 102 -7.93 -14.99 29.62
CA VAL A 102 -7.00 -14.79 28.50
C VAL A 102 -7.51 -15.36 27.17
N ALA A 103 -8.29 -16.45 27.20
CA ALA A 103 -8.84 -17.05 25.98
C ALA A 103 -9.87 -16.13 25.31
N TYR A 104 -10.72 -15.47 26.11
CA TYR A 104 -11.68 -14.51 25.58
C TYR A 104 -11.00 -13.25 25.02
N VAL A 105 -9.96 -12.77 25.68
CA VAL A 105 -9.15 -11.64 25.19
C VAL A 105 -8.47 -12.01 23.87
N ALA A 106 -7.83 -13.18 23.80
CA ALA A 106 -7.21 -13.67 22.58
C ALA A 106 -8.23 -13.86 21.44
N GLY A 107 -9.45 -14.32 21.75
CA GLY A 107 -10.52 -14.52 20.77
C GLY A 107 -11.01 -13.20 20.21
N SER A 108 -11.24 -12.22 21.10
CA SER A 108 -11.63 -10.86 20.74
C SER A 108 -10.55 -10.18 19.89
N PHE A 109 -9.27 -10.39 20.22
CA PHE A 109 -8.16 -9.86 19.45
C PHE A 109 -8.06 -10.48 18.04
N ASN A 110 -8.22 -11.80 17.91
CA ASN A 110 -8.24 -12.45 16.59
C ASN A 110 -9.45 -12.02 15.76
N ALA A 111 -10.63 -11.85 16.38
CA ALA A 111 -11.80 -11.31 15.71
C ALA A 111 -11.57 -9.87 15.22
N LEU A 112 -10.94 -9.02 16.03
CA LEU A 112 -10.56 -7.66 15.64
C LEU A 112 -9.57 -7.67 14.47
N LEU A 113 -8.55 -8.52 14.50
CA LEU A 113 -7.61 -8.66 13.39
C LEU A 113 -8.31 -9.10 12.11
N LEU A 114 -9.27 -10.03 12.20
CA LEU A 114 -10.07 -10.46 11.05
C LEU A 114 -10.87 -9.30 10.46
N ILE A 115 -11.45 -8.43 11.31
CA ILE A 115 -12.13 -7.20 10.87
C ILE A 115 -11.14 -6.25 10.18
N VAL A 116 -9.96 -6.01 10.76
CA VAL A 116 -8.94 -5.14 10.16
C VAL A 116 -8.53 -5.65 8.78
N TRP A 117 -8.23 -6.95 8.67
CA TRP A 117 -7.81 -7.56 7.41
C TRP A 117 -8.89 -7.49 6.33
N THR A 118 -10.15 -7.66 6.71
CA THR A 118 -11.27 -7.67 5.76
C THR A 118 -11.71 -6.25 5.36
N ALA A 119 -11.86 -5.35 6.33
CA ALA A 119 -12.45 -4.02 6.15
C ALA A 119 -11.44 -2.89 5.88
N VAL A 120 -10.24 -2.93 6.50
CA VAL A 120 -9.26 -1.82 6.38
C VAL A 120 -8.29 -2.09 5.23
N VAL A 121 -7.69 -3.28 5.22
CA VAL A 121 -6.67 -3.64 4.23
C VAL A 121 -7.38 -3.92 2.90
N THR A 122 -7.58 -2.89 2.07
CA THR A 122 -8.33 -2.94 0.79
C THR A 122 -7.49 -2.39 -0.37
N PRO A 123 -7.83 -2.70 -1.64
CA PRO A 123 -7.10 -2.14 -2.78
C PRO A 123 -7.16 -0.60 -2.80
N THR A 124 -8.32 -0.04 -2.44
CA THR A 124 -8.51 1.42 -2.35
C THR A 124 -7.60 2.04 -1.29
N TRP A 125 -7.44 1.40 -0.13
CA TRP A 125 -6.53 1.87 0.92
C TRP A 125 -5.06 1.89 0.49
N VAL A 126 -4.64 0.92 -0.33
CA VAL A 126 -3.33 0.90 -0.98
C VAL A 126 -3.22 2.01 -2.02
N LYS A 127 -4.24 2.16 -2.88
CA LYS A 127 -4.28 3.17 -3.94
C LYS A 127 -4.12 4.58 -3.39
N THR A 128 -4.79 4.93 -2.29
CA THR A 128 -4.63 6.26 -1.66
C THR A 128 -3.18 6.57 -1.30
N ALA A 129 -2.41 5.59 -0.80
CA ALA A 129 -0.99 5.81 -0.52
C ALA A 129 -0.13 5.83 -1.79
N ALA A 130 -0.49 5.04 -2.80
CA ALA A 130 0.17 5.10 -4.10
C ALA A 130 0.02 6.48 -4.75
N ASP A 131 -1.19 7.05 -4.71
CA ASP A 131 -1.50 8.38 -5.24
C ASP A 131 -0.75 9.48 -4.46
N ALA A 132 -0.72 9.39 -3.12
CA ALA A 132 0.05 10.32 -2.29
C ALA A 132 1.55 10.29 -2.64
N TYR A 133 2.12 9.09 -2.78
CA TYR A 133 3.50 8.92 -3.24
C TYR A 133 3.74 9.49 -4.63
N ALA A 134 2.87 9.20 -5.60
CA ALA A 134 2.99 9.69 -6.97
C ALA A 134 2.94 11.23 -7.03
N VAL A 135 1.99 11.85 -6.33
CA VAL A 135 1.88 13.32 -6.24
C VAL A 135 3.14 13.91 -5.59
N ARG A 136 3.66 13.30 -4.52
CA ARG A 136 4.86 13.79 -3.85
C ARG A 136 6.11 13.64 -4.72
N LEU A 137 6.22 12.54 -5.47
CA LEU A 137 7.29 12.31 -6.43
C LEU A 137 7.23 13.34 -7.56
N LEU A 138 6.06 13.60 -8.15
CA LEU A 138 5.91 14.61 -9.20
C LEU A 138 6.15 16.03 -8.68
N ALA A 139 5.72 16.36 -7.46
CA ALA A 139 6.00 17.66 -6.86
C ALA A 139 7.50 17.89 -6.60
N SER A 140 8.28 16.82 -6.37
CA SER A 140 9.72 16.93 -6.15
C SER A 140 10.49 17.45 -7.37
N SER A 141 9.92 17.34 -8.58
CA SER A 141 10.53 17.86 -9.81
C SER A 141 10.73 19.37 -9.81
N ASP A 142 10.02 20.09 -8.95
CA ASP A 142 10.19 21.55 -8.80
C ASP A 142 11.47 21.91 -8.02
N HIS A 143 12.11 20.93 -7.37
CA HIS A 143 13.33 21.08 -6.58
C HIS A 143 14.57 20.42 -7.23
N LEU A 144 14.41 19.96 -8.47
CA LEU A 144 15.44 19.43 -9.35
C LEU A 144 15.90 20.52 -10.32
#